data_AF-A0A4Y7KTI7-F1
#
_entry.id   AF-A0A4Y7KTI7-F1
#
_cell.length_a   1.000
_cell.length_b   1.000
_cell.length_c   1.000
_cell.angle_alpha   90.00
_cell.angle_beta   90.00
_cell.angle_gamma   90.00
#
_symmetry.space_group_name_H-M   'P 1'
#
loop_
_entity.id
_entity.type
_entity.pdbx_description
1 polymer ?
#
loop_
_entity_poly.entity_id
_entity_poly.type
_entity_poly.pdbx_seq_one_letter_code
_entity_poly.pdbx_strand_id
1 'polypeptide(L)'
;MDADFVDSDAMGLTFVREIEDSGSRKTVELCPGGNNIVVNSNNREQYVHLLIQHLFVKSISAKVAYFARGFADILCKRRLAKSFFQAIDLKGLDFALLGDDTPILLKDWKAHTMYEGYRETDEQICWFWKVVEVKYLPVNGFSGLPYPLTIYKTSGSDERLPSSHTCFFRLSLPHYLSLAITQQHFSNGGYPIRHPDSVACEINCTNQVRKQSVVQFVEKL
;
A
#
# COMPACT_ATOMS: atom_id res chain seq x y z
N MET A 1 12.38 -7.54 15.83
CA MET A 1 12.38 -7.18 17.26
C MET A 1 12.58 -8.45 18.04
N ASP A 2 13.54 -8.45 18.94
CA ASP A 2 13.82 -9.57 19.84
C ASP A 2 12.63 -9.80 20.77
N ALA A 3 12.23 -11.06 20.98
CA ALA A 3 11.09 -11.40 21.84
C ALA A 3 11.37 -10.99 23.29
N ASP A 4 12.58 -11.25 23.75
CA ASP A 4 13.03 -10.94 25.11
C ASP A 4 12.96 -9.44 25.42
N PHE A 5 13.19 -8.58 24.42
CA PHE A 5 13.07 -7.13 24.58
C PHE A 5 11.61 -6.68 24.73
N VAL A 6 10.69 -7.26 23.96
CA VAL A 6 9.25 -6.94 24.07
C VAL A 6 8.70 -7.46 25.40
N ASP A 7 9.15 -8.63 25.84
CA ASP A 7 8.69 -9.27 27.07
C ASP A 7 9.28 -8.64 28.34
N SER A 8 10.34 -7.84 28.22
CA SER A 8 10.95 -7.09 29.33
C SER A 8 10.14 -5.87 29.78
N ASP A 9 9.00 -5.57 29.14
CA ASP A 9 8.19 -4.36 29.34
C ASP A 9 8.99 -3.03 29.19
N ALA A 10 10.16 -3.08 28.56
CA ALA A 10 11.01 -1.89 28.38
C ALA A 10 10.34 -0.78 27.56
N MET A 11 9.29 -1.10 26.79
CA MET A 11 8.52 -0.14 26.01
C MET A 11 7.28 0.41 26.74
N GLY A 12 6.87 -0.18 27.88
CA GLY A 12 5.71 0.26 28.66
C GLY A 12 4.40 0.31 27.85
N LEU A 13 4.26 -0.56 26.85
CA LEU A 13 3.11 -0.54 25.93
C LEU A 13 1.93 -1.29 26.56
N THR A 14 0.77 -0.66 26.55
CA THR A 14 -0.51 -1.32 26.85
C THR A 14 -1.45 -1.25 25.65
N PHE A 15 -2.60 -1.91 25.70
CA PHE A 15 -3.61 -1.91 24.62
C PHE A 15 -4.38 -0.58 24.55
N VAL A 16 -3.65 0.53 24.50
CA VAL A 16 -4.16 1.89 24.38
C VAL A 16 -3.43 2.64 23.27
N ARG A 17 -4.06 3.71 22.81
CA ARG A 17 -3.49 4.65 21.86
C ARG A 17 -3.72 6.07 22.34
N GLU A 18 -2.67 6.87 22.34
CA GLU A 18 -2.80 8.31 22.47
C GLU A 18 -3.27 8.92 21.15
N ILE A 19 -4.32 9.73 21.22
CA ILE A 19 -4.84 10.51 20.11
C ILE A 19 -4.79 11.99 20.47
N GLU A 20 -4.44 12.80 19.49
CA GLU A 20 -4.59 14.24 19.59
C GLU A 20 -5.94 14.61 18.99
N ASP A 21 -6.78 15.24 19.80
CA ASP A 21 -8.10 15.71 19.43
C ASP A 21 -8.24 17.17 19.85
N SER A 22 -8.34 18.06 18.85
CA SER A 22 -8.57 19.49 19.04
C SER A 22 -7.56 20.16 19.99
N GLY A 23 -6.28 19.77 19.88
CA GLY A 23 -5.18 20.28 20.71
C GLY A 23 -5.06 19.63 22.10
N SER A 24 -5.91 18.66 22.43
CA SER A 24 -5.83 17.87 23.66
C SER A 24 -5.36 16.43 23.36
N ARG A 25 -4.48 15.89 24.21
CA ARG A 25 -4.10 14.48 24.16
C ARG A 25 -5.10 13.66 24.96
N LYS A 26 -5.65 12.62 24.35
CA LYS A 26 -6.58 11.67 24.97
C LYS A 26 -6.07 10.26 24.77
N THR A 27 -6.24 9.42 25.78
CA THR A 27 -5.93 8.00 25.68
C THR A 27 -7.20 7.23 25.37
N VAL A 28 -7.14 6.39 24.34
CA VAL A 28 -8.26 5.53 23.90
C VAL A 28 -7.83 4.08 24.03
N GLU A 29 -8.65 3.27 24.70
CA GLU A 29 -8.40 1.83 24.77
C GLU A 29 -8.73 1.15 23.44
N LEU A 30 -7.85 0.26 22.99
CA LEU A 30 -8.03 -0.52 21.76
C LEU A 30 -9.00 -1.69 21.96
N CYS A 31 -9.10 -2.18 23.19
CA CYS A 31 -10.03 -3.20 23.67
C CYS A 31 -10.48 -2.86 25.10
N PRO A 32 -11.60 -3.43 25.59
CA PRO A 32 -12.08 -3.17 26.95
C PRO A 32 -11.02 -3.49 28.01
N GLY A 33 -10.68 -2.52 28.86
CA GLY A 33 -9.67 -2.69 29.91
C GLY A 33 -8.22 -2.70 29.38
N GLY A 34 -8.02 -2.27 28.13
CA GLY A 34 -6.74 -2.32 27.44
C GLY A 34 -5.61 -1.58 28.16
N ASN A 35 -5.92 -0.59 28.99
CA ASN A 35 -4.93 0.14 29.79
C ASN A 35 -4.20 -0.75 30.81
N ASN A 36 -4.79 -1.86 31.22
CA ASN A 36 -4.19 -2.81 32.18
C ASN A 36 -3.54 -4.03 31.50
N ILE A 37 -3.58 -4.10 30.16
CA ILE A 37 -3.05 -5.22 29.40
C ILE A 37 -1.71 -4.80 28.81
N VAL A 38 -0.61 -5.32 29.35
CA VAL A 38 0.74 -5.08 28.83
C VAL A 38 0.96 -5.86 27.54
N VAL A 39 1.58 -5.22 26.55
CA VAL A 39 1.96 -5.84 25.28
C VAL A 39 3.21 -6.69 25.48
N ASN A 40 3.13 -7.96 25.06
CA ASN A 40 4.20 -8.94 25.12
C ASN A 40 4.26 -9.74 23.80
N SER A 41 5.25 -10.60 23.64
CA SER A 41 5.46 -11.40 22.43
C SER A 41 4.26 -12.26 22.04
N ASN A 42 3.49 -12.74 23.02
CA ASN A 42 2.33 -13.61 22.80
C ASN A 42 1.09 -12.84 22.32
N ASN A 43 0.90 -11.58 22.74
CA ASN A 43 -0.28 -10.78 22.39
C ASN A 43 0.02 -9.64 21.39
N ARG A 44 1.29 -9.46 20.99
CA ARG A 44 1.75 -8.41 20.05
C ARG A 44 0.96 -8.38 18.75
N GLU A 45 0.68 -9.52 18.14
CA GLU A 45 -0.05 -9.57 16.87
C GLU A 45 -1.47 -9.00 17.02
N GLN A 46 -2.14 -9.34 18.11
CA GLN A 46 -3.47 -8.81 18.43
C GLN A 46 -3.41 -7.29 18.70
N TYR A 47 -2.40 -6.82 19.43
CA TYR A 47 -2.18 -5.39 19.63
C TYR A 47 -2.04 -4.64 18.30
N VAL A 48 -1.18 -5.13 17.41
CA VAL A 48 -0.96 -4.54 16.07
C VAL A 48 -2.25 -4.55 15.25
N HIS A 49 -2.99 -5.67 15.24
CA HIS A 49 -4.26 -5.77 14.54
C HIS A 49 -5.27 -4.72 15.01
N LEU A 50 -5.47 -4.60 16.33
CA LEU A 50 -6.39 -3.64 16.92
C LEU A 50 -5.95 -2.19 16.69
N LEU A 51 -4.64 -1.92 16.73
CA LEU A 51 -4.08 -0.61 16.44
C LEU A 51 -4.36 -0.20 14.98
N ILE A 52 -4.14 -1.10 14.02
CA ILE A 52 -4.45 -0.88 12.60
C ILE A 52 -5.96 -0.64 12.41
N GLN A 53 -6.80 -1.48 13.02
CA GLN A 53 -8.26 -1.33 12.92
C GLN A 53 -8.72 0.02 13.49
N HIS A 54 -8.14 0.46 14.61
CA HIS A 54 -8.45 1.76 15.18
C HIS A 54 -8.01 2.90 14.27
N LEU A 55 -6.76 2.87 13.78
CA LEU A 55 -6.16 3.89 12.93
C LEU A 55 -6.95 4.11 11.64
N PHE A 56 -7.23 3.04 10.90
CA PHE A 56 -7.76 3.17 9.54
C PHE A 56 -9.27 2.97 9.42
N VAL A 57 -9.93 2.43 10.44
CA VAL A 57 -11.38 2.16 10.39
C VAL A 57 -12.11 2.94 11.46
N LYS A 58 -11.87 2.63 12.74
CA LYS A 58 -12.69 3.18 13.83
C LYS A 58 -12.56 4.70 13.94
N SER A 59 -11.33 5.24 13.88
CA SER A 59 -11.06 6.66 14.10
C SER A 59 -11.66 7.59 13.03
N ILE A 60 -11.92 7.08 11.83
CA ILE A 60 -12.49 7.86 10.72
C ILE A 60 -13.95 7.49 10.41
N SER A 61 -14.48 6.44 11.04
CA SER A 61 -15.79 5.83 10.71
C SER A 61 -16.93 6.86 10.64
N ALA A 62 -17.03 7.75 11.63
CA ALA A 62 -18.06 8.79 11.65
C ALA A 62 -17.92 9.77 10.47
N LYS A 63 -16.70 10.24 10.19
CA LYS A 63 -16.41 11.15 9.07
C LYS A 63 -16.71 10.49 7.73
N VAL A 64 -16.32 9.22 7.57
CA VAL A 64 -16.60 8.42 6.38
C VAL A 64 -18.11 8.21 6.21
N ALA A 65 -18.86 7.96 7.29
CA ALA A 65 -20.31 7.82 7.22
C ALA A 65 -21.01 9.12 6.78
N TYR A 66 -20.60 10.29 7.31
CA TYR A 66 -21.12 11.58 6.85
C TYR A 66 -20.76 11.86 5.39
N PHE A 67 -19.53 11.56 4.98
CA PHE A 67 -19.11 11.67 3.59
C PHE A 67 -19.97 10.78 2.68
N ALA A 68 -20.12 9.50 3.02
CA ALA A 68 -20.92 8.55 2.24
C ALA A 68 -22.38 8.98 2.13
N ARG A 69 -22.95 9.52 3.22
CA ARG A 69 -24.31 10.09 3.20
C ARG A 69 -24.42 11.30 2.27
N GLY A 70 -23.51 12.27 2.39
CA GLY A 70 -23.50 13.45 1.52
C GLY A 70 -23.32 13.07 0.05
N PHE A 71 -22.46 12.10 -0.23
CA PHE A 71 -22.26 11.54 -1.56
C PHE A 71 -23.54 10.88 -2.11
N ALA A 72 -24.21 10.05 -1.31
CA ALA A 72 -25.48 9.45 -1.68
C ALA A 72 -26.57 10.51 -1.95
N ASP A 73 -26.64 11.57 -1.15
CA ASP A 73 -27.60 12.66 -1.34
C ASP A 73 -27.39 13.41 -2.67
N ILE A 74 -26.13 13.57 -3.11
CA ILE A 74 -25.78 14.13 -4.43
C ILE A 74 -26.28 13.21 -5.54
N LEU A 75 -26.04 11.90 -5.42
CA LEU A 75 -26.44 10.91 -6.41
C LEU A 75 -27.97 10.74 -6.51
N CYS A 76 -28.70 10.85 -5.41
CA CYS A 76 -30.16 10.74 -5.39
C CYS A 76 -30.85 11.97 -6.03
N LYS A 77 -30.22 13.14 -6.00
CA LYS A 77 -30.77 14.37 -6.61
C LYS A 77 -30.41 14.42 -8.09
N ARG A 78 -31.29 13.91 -8.97
CA ARG A 78 -31.08 13.77 -10.43
C ARG A 78 -30.40 14.97 -11.13
N ARG A 79 -30.70 16.21 -10.74
CA ARG A 79 -30.02 17.42 -11.25
C ARG A 79 -28.57 17.53 -10.79
N LEU A 80 -28.32 17.32 -9.50
CA LEU A 80 -26.96 17.30 -8.94
C LEU A 80 -26.17 16.10 -9.43
N ALA A 81 -26.78 14.91 -9.53
CA ALA A 81 -26.15 13.75 -10.12
C ALA A 81 -25.72 14.02 -11.57
N LYS A 82 -26.60 14.60 -12.39
CA LYS A 82 -26.26 14.98 -13.77
C LYS A 82 -25.12 16.00 -13.82
N SER A 83 -25.14 17.05 -13.00
CA SER A 83 -24.06 18.04 -12.93
C SER A 83 -22.76 17.47 -12.34
N PHE A 84 -22.85 16.57 -11.37
CA PHE A 84 -21.74 15.88 -10.73
C PHE A 84 -21.03 14.96 -11.73
N PHE A 85 -21.77 14.10 -12.44
CA PHE A 85 -21.22 13.25 -13.51
C PHE A 85 -20.89 14.01 -14.80
N GLN A 86 -21.34 15.26 -14.98
CA GLN A 86 -20.85 16.13 -16.06
C GLN A 86 -19.56 16.86 -15.68
N ALA A 87 -19.41 17.26 -14.42
CA ALA A 87 -18.16 17.82 -13.90
C ALA A 87 -17.08 16.74 -13.73
N ILE A 88 -17.52 15.52 -13.42
CA ILE A 88 -16.76 14.28 -13.41
C ILE A 88 -17.04 13.59 -14.74
N ASP A 89 -16.66 14.22 -15.85
CA ASP A 89 -16.51 13.48 -17.11
C ASP A 89 -15.62 12.27 -16.80
N LEU A 90 -15.89 11.09 -17.37
CA LEU A 90 -15.09 9.87 -17.11
C LEU A 90 -13.60 10.18 -17.29
N LYS A 91 -13.29 10.98 -18.32
CA LYS A 91 -11.94 11.50 -18.58
C LYS A 91 -11.40 12.40 -17.48
N GLY A 92 -12.22 13.22 -16.84
CA GLY A 92 -11.81 14.11 -15.75
C GLY A 92 -11.60 13.37 -14.43
N LEU A 93 -12.39 12.33 -14.16
CA LEU A 93 -12.17 11.45 -13.00
C LEU A 93 -10.96 10.57 -13.20
N ASP A 94 -10.85 9.94 -14.37
CA ASP A 94 -9.69 9.16 -14.75
C ASP A 94 -8.45 10.06 -14.75
N PHE A 95 -8.53 11.29 -15.28
CA PHE A 95 -7.46 12.27 -15.15
C PHE A 95 -7.09 12.61 -13.71
N ALA A 96 -8.07 12.80 -12.84
CA ALA A 96 -7.85 13.16 -11.43
C ALA A 96 -7.37 11.98 -10.57
N LEU A 97 -7.74 10.74 -10.92
CA LEU A 97 -7.41 9.53 -10.16
C LEU A 97 -6.20 8.77 -10.72
N LEU A 98 -6.02 8.78 -12.04
CA LEU A 98 -5.08 7.94 -12.81
C LEU A 98 -4.06 8.76 -13.61
N GLY A 99 -4.21 10.09 -13.70
CA GLY A 99 -3.36 10.94 -14.53
C GLY A 99 -3.80 11.01 -15.99
N ASP A 100 -2.98 11.61 -16.85
CA ASP A 100 -3.39 11.82 -18.25
C ASP A 100 -3.49 10.49 -19.04
N ASP A 101 -4.24 10.52 -20.15
CA ASP A 101 -4.37 9.39 -21.09
C ASP A 101 -3.07 9.19 -21.92
N THR A 102 -1.94 9.80 -21.56
CA THR A 102 -0.71 9.61 -22.33
C THR A 102 -0.14 8.21 -22.07
N PRO A 103 0.13 7.44 -23.13
CA PRO A 103 0.72 6.12 -22.97
C PRO A 103 2.07 6.27 -22.28
N ILE A 104 2.32 5.46 -21.25
CA ILE A 104 3.60 5.42 -20.54
C ILE A 104 4.71 5.29 -21.56
N LEU A 105 5.53 6.34 -21.66
CA LEU A 105 6.79 6.23 -22.36
C LEU A 105 7.74 5.50 -21.42
N LEU A 106 7.88 4.18 -21.63
CA LEU A 106 8.87 3.35 -20.92
C LEU A 106 10.27 4.00 -20.91
N LYS A 107 10.57 4.79 -21.95
CA LYS A 107 11.77 5.60 -22.07
C LYS A 107 11.87 6.71 -21.02
N ASP A 108 10.78 7.43 -20.75
CA ASP A 108 10.74 8.48 -19.72
C ASP A 108 10.93 7.88 -18.33
N TRP A 109 10.23 6.78 -18.05
CA TRP A 109 10.36 6.10 -16.76
C TRP A 109 11.78 5.59 -16.53
N LYS A 110 12.39 4.93 -17.54
CA LYS A 110 13.79 4.50 -17.49
C LYS A 110 14.74 5.68 -17.22
N ALA A 111 14.53 6.81 -17.89
CA ALA A 111 15.37 8.00 -17.74
C ALA A 111 15.28 8.62 -16.34
N HIS A 112 14.16 8.47 -15.66
CA HIS A 112 13.91 8.99 -14.30
C HIS A 112 14.03 7.91 -13.21
N THR A 113 14.69 6.78 -13.52
CA THR A 113 14.96 5.71 -12.57
C THR A 113 16.45 5.63 -12.21
N MET A 114 16.74 5.68 -10.91
CA MET A 114 18.06 5.42 -10.35
C MET A 114 18.23 3.94 -9.98
N TYR A 115 19.46 3.44 -10.06
CA TYR A 115 19.80 2.06 -9.71
C TYR A 115 20.81 2.05 -8.57
N GLU A 116 20.47 1.39 -7.46
CA GLU A 116 21.35 1.22 -6.31
C GLU A 116 21.70 -0.26 -6.16
N GLY A 117 22.99 -0.59 -6.29
CA GLY A 117 23.48 -1.98 -6.26
C GLY A 117 23.21 -2.80 -7.53
N TYR A 118 22.53 -2.19 -8.52
CA TYR A 118 22.43 -2.68 -9.89
C TYR A 118 23.01 -1.65 -10.87
N ARG A 119 23.42 -2.12 -12.04
CA ARG A 119 23.65 -1.30 -13.22
C ARG A 119 22.44 -1.41 -14.14
N GLU A 120 22.19 -0.37 -14.94
CA GLU A 120 21.12 -0.38 -15.94
C GLU A 120 21.25 -1.57 -16.92
N THR A 121 22.48 -2.01 -17.18
CA THR A 121 22.82 -3.13 -18.08
C THR A 121 22.66 -4.51 -17.45
N ASP A 122 22.37 -4.61 -16.15
CA ASP A 122 22.24 -5.90 -15.48
C ASP A 122 20.99 -6.64 -15.98
N GLU A 123 21.09 -7.97 -16.07
CA GLU A 123 20.02 -8.80 -16.62
C GLU A 123 18.70 -8.63 -15.85
N GLN A 124 18.76 -8.49 -14.53
CA GLN A 124 17.59 -8.30 -13.68
C GLN A 124 16.85 -6.99 -13.98
N ILE A 125 17.60 -5.93 -14.31
CA ILE A 125 17.01 -4.64 -14.72
C ILE A 125 16.39 -4.76 -16.10
N CYS A 126 17.08 -5.42 -17.04
CA CYS A 126 16.53 -5.71 -18.35
C CYS A 126 15.26 -6.57 -18.28
N TRP A 127 15.21 -7.55 -17.39
CA TRP A 127 14.02 -8.39 -17.17
C TRP A 127 12.90 -7.60 -16.51
N PHE A 128 13.19 -6.81 -15.48
CA PHE A 128 12.23 -5.90 -14.87
C PHE A 128 11.49 -5.08 -15.95
N TRP A 129 12.24 -4.40 -16.82
CA TRP A 129 11.66 -3.57 -17.87
C TRP A 129 10.95 -4.35 -18.99
N LYS A 130 11.21 -5.66 -19.13
CA LYS A 130 10.45 -6.54 -20.03
C LYS A 130 9.13 -6.99 -19.41
N VAL A 131 9.07 -7.10 -18.08
CA VAL A 131 7.86 -7.54 -17.35
C VAL A 131 6.90 -6.37 -17.12
N VAL A 132 7.44 -5.19 -16.86
CA VAL A 132 6.69 -4.00 -16.51
C VAL A 132 6.19 -3.32 -17.79
N GLU A 133 5.16 -3.91 -18.41
CA GLU A 133 4.33 -3.26 -19.42
C GLU A 133 3.15 -2.60 -18.70
N VAL A 134 3.12 -1.27 -18.64
CA VAL A 134 2.16 -0.53 -17.79
C VAL A 134 1.38 0.47 -18.68
N LYS A 135 0.13 0.76 -18.29
CA LYS A 135 -0.85 1.50 -19.09
C LYS A 135 -1.15 2.95 -18.65
N TYR A 136 -0.73 3.43 -17.47
CA TYR A 136 -1.05 4.77 -16.95
C TYR A 136 0.13 5.50 -16.25
N LEU A 137 0.22 6.83 -16.39
CA LEU A 137 1.23 7.71 -15.76
C LEU A 137 0.60 8.66 -14.72
N PRO A 138 1.35 9.12 -13.69
CA PRO A 138 0.98 10.32 -12.95
C PRO A 138 0.84 11.53 -13.88
N VAL A 139 0.05 12.54 -13.50
CA VAL A 139 -0.29 13.75 -14.29
C VAL A 139 0.91 14.48 -14.95
N ASN A 140 2.15 14.26 -14.50
CA ASN A 140 3.38 14.84 -15.03
C ASN A 140 4.47 13.81 -15.41
N GLY A 141 4.09 12.54 -15.58
CA GLY A 141 5.04 11.43 -15.74
C GLY A 141 5.97 11.23 -14.54
N PHE A 142 7.02 10.41 -14.71
CA PHE A 142 7.98 10.13 -13.62
C PHE A 142 8.90 11.31 -13.32
N SER A 143 9.04 12.24 -14.27
CA SER A 143 9.75 13.51 -14.08
C SER A 143 9.08 14.44 -13.05
N GLY A 144 7.77 14.28 -12.84
CA GLY A 144 7.00 15.07 -11.88
C GLY A 144 7.06 14.55 -10.45
N LEU A 145 7.75 13.43 -10.20
CA LEU A 145 7.92 12.92 -8.84
C LEU A 145 8.86 13.85 -8.05
N PRO A 146 8.59 14.08 -6.75
CA PRO A 146 9.46 14.91 -5.93
C PRO A 146 10.87 14.32 -5.78
N TYR A 147 11.02 13.01 -6.00
CA TYR A 147 12.29 12.30 -6.03
C TYR A 147 12.29 11.24 -7.13
N PRO A 148 13.45 10.94 -7.75
CA PRO A 148 13.57 9.86 -8.73
C PRO A 148 13.17 8.50 -8.15
N LEU A 149 12.54 7.67 -8.97
CA LEU A 149 12.30 6.27 -8.59
C LEU A 149 13.64 5.54 -8.46
N THR A 150 13.84 4.76 -7.39
CA THR A 150 15.08 3.99 -7.20
C THR A 150 14.79 2.49 -7.20
N ILE A 151 15.48 1.73 -8.06
CA ILE A 151 15.53 0.27 -7.99
C ILE A 151 16.76 -0.15 -7.18
N TYR A 152 16.51 -0.75 -6.02
CA TYR A 152 17.50 -1.15 -5.04
C TYR A 152 17.72 -2.66 -5.05
N LYS A 153 18.98 -3.11 -5.17
CA LYS A 153 19.34 -4.52 -5.04
C LYS A 153 19.25 -4.96 -3.59
N THR A 154 18.35 -5.89 -3.29
CA THR A 154 18.25 -6.45 -1.95
C THR A 154 19.36 -7.47 -1.69
N SER A 155 19.97 -7.41 -0.51
CA SER A 155 20.77 -8.50 0.04
C SER A 155 19.85 -9.59 0.61
N GLY A 156 19.91 -10.81 0.07
CA GLY A 156 19.11 -11.94 0.54
C GLY A 156 18.83 -12.98 -0.54
N SER A 157 17.97 -13.95 -0.21
CA SER A 157 17.52 -15.01 -1.14
C SER A 157 16.71 -14.43 -2.31
N ASP A 158 16.89 -15.04 -3.47
CA ASP A 158 16.16 -14.85 -4.71
C ASP A 158 14.72 -15.38 -4.67
N GLU A 159 14.31 -16.09 -3.62
CA GLU A 159 12.91 -16.54 -3.41
C GLU A 159 11.99 -15.41 -2.95
N ARG A 160 12.54 -14.27 -2.54
CA ARG A 160 11.73 -13.14 -2.05
C ARG A 160 10.96 -12.49 -3.20
N LEU A 161 9.74 -12.07 -2.91
CA LEU A 161 8.98 -11.20 -3.81
C LEU A 161 9.62 -9.81 -3.87
N PRO A 162 9.47 -9.07 -4.98
CA PRO A 162 9.86 -7.67 -5.02
C PRO A 162 8.99 -6.89 -4.01
N SER A 163 9.54 -5.83 -3.43
CA SER A 163 8.81 -5.00 -2.45
C SER A 163 9.01 -3.51 -2.72
N SER A 164 8.01 -2.70 -2.40
CA SER A 164 8.06 -1.25 -2.55
C SER A 164 8.13 -0.54 -1.21
N HIS A 165 8.84 0.59 -1.21
CA HIS A 165 8.87 1.57 -0.13
C HIS A 165 8.37 2.91 -0.70
N THR A 166 7.05 3.10 -0.65
CA THR A 166 6.36 4.23 -1.31
C THR A 166 6.81 5.59 -0.82
N CYS A 167 7.11 5.73 0.47
CA CYS A 167 7.58 7.00 1.06
C CYS A 167 8.92 7.47 0.48
N PHE A 168 9.69 6.57 -0.14
CA PHE A 168 11.02 6.85 -0.66
C PHE A 168 11.13 6.62 -2.16
N PHE A 169 10.00 6.40 -2.86
CA PHE A 169 9.99 6.06 -4.28
C PHE A 169 10.96 4.91 -4.61
N ARG A 170 11.05 3.89 -3.75
CA ARG A 170 12.05 2.81 -3.88
C ARG A 170 11.40 1.46 -4.13
N LEU A 171 11.87 0.75 -5.15
CA LEU A 171 11.58 -0.64 -5.45
C LEU A 171 12.77 -1.51 -5.05
N SER A 172 12.56 -2.40 -4.10
CA SER A 172 13.52 -3.43 -3.68
C SER A 172 13.39 -4.65 -4.59
N LEU A 173 14.43 -4.92 -5.39
CA LEU A 173 14.47 -5.99 -6.38
C LEU A 173 15.51 -7.06 -6.00
N PRO A 174 15.08 -8.29 -5.67
CA PRO A 174 15.97 -9.43 -5.49
C PRO A 174 16.75 -9.79 -6.76
N HIS A 175 17.87 -10.49 -6.57
CA HIS A 175 18.71 -10.94 -7.68
C HIS A 175 18.16 -12.23 -8.27
N TYR A 176 17.07 -12.11 -9.04
CA TYR A 176 16.49 -13.25 -9.74
C TYR A 176 17.48 -13.84 -10.75
N LEU A 177 17.39 -15.15 -10.98
CA LEU A 177 18.31 -15.88 -11.85
C LEU A 177 17.79 -16.04 -13.30
N SER A 178 16.52 -15.71 -13.55
CA SER A 178 15.96 -15.76 -14.91
C SER A 178 14.79 -14.79 -15.10
N LEU A 179 14.48 -14.49 -16.36
CA LEU A 179 13.27 -13.76 -16.75
C LEU A 179 12.00 -14.49 -16.29
N ALA A 180 11.96 -15.81 -16.37
CA ALA A 180 10.80 -16.60 -15.97
C ALA A 180 10.51 -16.47 -14.46
N ILE A 181 11.55 -16.54 -13.63
CA ILE A 181 11.44 -16.30 -12.18
C ILE A 181 10.96 -14.86 -11.95
N THR A 182 11.55 -13.89 -12.65
CA THR A 182 11.12 -12.48 -12.55
C THR A 182 9.62 -12.33 -12.88
N GLN A 183 9.15 -12.88 -14.01
CA GLN A 183 7.74 -12.88 -14.39
C GLN A 183 6.85 -13.54 -13.34
N GLN A 184 7.27 -14.69 -12.81
CA GLN A 184 6.54 -15.43 -11.79
C GLN A 184 6.41 -14.63 -10.49
N HIS A 185 7.49 -14.05 -9.97
CA HIS A 185 7.43 -13.27 -8.72
C HIS A 185 6.62 -11.97 -8.87
N PHE A 186 6.69 -11.31 -10.04
CA PHE A 186 5.87 -10.14 -10.31
C PHE A 186 4.39 -10.48 -10.51
N SER A 187 4.07 -11.66 -11.05
CA SER A 187 2.70 -12.18 -11.18
C SER A 187 2.13 -12.64 -9.83
N ASN A 188 2.92 -13.38 -9.05
CA ASN A 188 2.54 -13.93 -7.74
C ASN A 188 2.47 -12.85 -6.65
N GLY A 189 3.10 -11.69 -6.85
CA GLY A 189 2.86 -10.49 -6.05
C GLY A 189 1.40 -10.02 -6.09
N GLY A 190 0.58 -10.53 -7.03
CA GLY A 190 -0.84 -10.23 -7.17
C GLY A 190 -1.81 -11.14 -6.40
N TYR A 191 -1.42 -12.37 -6.03
CA TYR A 191 -2.29 -13.32 -5.31
C TYR A 191 -1.45 -14.29 -4.44
N PRO A 192 -1.78 -14.49 -3.15
CA PRO A 192 -1.15 -15.55 -2.37
C PRO A 192 -1.54 -16.92 -2.92
N ILE A 193 -0.55 -17.81 -3.00
CA ILE A 193 -0.72 -19.25 -3.25
C ILE A 193 -1.65 -19.80 -2.17
N ARG A 194 -2.86 -20.22 -2.54
CA ARG A 194 -3.75 -20.95 -1.63
C ARG A 194 -3.16 -22.35 -1.42
N HIS A 195 -2.88 -22.71 -0.17
CA HIS A 195 -2.83 -24.12 0.22
C HIS A 195 -4.26 -24.70 0.13
N PRO A 196 -4.46 -25.95 -0.34
CA PRO A 196 -5.80 -26.47 -0.64
C PRO A 196 -6.70 -26.77 0.57
N ASP A 197 -6.21 -26.69 1.80
CA ASP A 197 -6.91 -27.28 2.96
C ASP A 197 -7.56 -26.28 3.93
N SER A 198 -8.14 -25.18 3.45
CA SER A 198 -8.95 -24.31 4.32
C SER A 198 -10.28 -23.92 3.66
N VAL A 199 -11.31 -24.64 4.08
CA VAL A 199 -12.73 -24.35 3.83
C VAL A 199 -13.24 -23.42 4.94
N ALA A 200 -14.06 -22.45 4.53
CA ALA A 200 -14.97 -21.61 5.32
C ALA A 200 -14.38 -20.38 6.08
N CYS A 201 -14.56 -19.19 5.50
CA CYS A 201 -15.51 -18.20 6.03
C CYS A 201 -15.67 -17.04 5.04
N GLU A 202 -16.85 -16.92 4.44
CA GLU A 202 -17.28 -15.72 3.74
C GLU A 202 -17.84 -14.70 4.74
N ILE A 203 -17.66 -13.43 4.36
CA ILE A 203 -18.29 -12.20 4.86
C ILE A 203 -17.45 -11.37 5.88
N ASN A 204 -17.14 -10.17 5.37
CA ASN A 204 -16.80 -8.91 6.04
C ASN A 204 -15.34 -8.58 6.36
N CYS A 205 -14.73 -7.90 5.36
CA CYS A 205 -14.04 -6.62 5.55
C CYS A 205 -12.98 -6.54 6.64
N THR A 206 -12.04 -7.48 6.73
CA THR A 206 -10.76 -7.21 7.40
C THR A 206 -9.72 -8.26 7.02
N ASN A 207 -8.46 -7.84 6.95
CA ASN A 207 -7.25 -8.63 6.64
C ASN A 207 -6.79 -8.64 5.19
N GLN A 208 -6.55 -7.45 4.67
CA GLN A 208 -5.58 -7.30 3.60
C GLN A 208 -4.73 -6.05 3.84
N VAL A 209 -3.80 -6.16 4.80
CA VAL A 209 -2.51 -5.45 4.68
C VAL A 209 -1.82 -6.10 3.48
N ARG A 210 -2.27 -5.72 2.27
CA ARG A 210 -1.78 -6.24 0.99
C ARG A 210 -0.32 -5.85 0.89
N LYS A 211 0.57 -6.84 0.86
CA LYS A 211 1.91 -6.66 0.28
C LYS A 211 1.67 -6.16 -1.15
N GLN A 212 2.03 -4.91 -1.38
CA GLN A 212 1.75 -4.21 -2.61
C GLN A 212 2.61 -4.81 -3.72
N SER A 213 1.96 -5.33 -4.77
CA SER A 213 2.63 -5.68 -6.02
C SER A 213 3.31 -4.45 -6.61
N VAL A 214 4.39 -4.63 -7.36
CA VAL A 214 5.01 -3.58 -8.17
C VAL A 214 4.01 -3.01 -9.18
N VAL A 215 3.09 -3.82 -9.69
CA VAL A 215 2.02 -3.36 -10.58
C VAL A 215 1.10 -2.38 -9.83
N GLN A 216 0.72 -2.69 -8.59
CA GLN A 216 -0.07 -1.78 -7.75
C GLN A 216 0.71 -0.57 -7.23
N PHE A 217 2.04 -0.67 -7.15
CA PHE A 217 2.91 0.45 -6.82
C PHE A 217 2.95 1.44 -7.98
N VAL A 218 3.06 0.95 -9.22
CA VAL A 218 3.08 1.77 -10.42
C VAL A 218 1.69 2.35 -10.73
N GLU A 219 0.62 1.62 -10.45
CA GLU A 219 -0.76 2.12 -10.51
C GLU A 219 -1.11 3.13 -9.40
N LYS A 220 -0.26 3.29 -8.37
CA LYS A 220 -0.48 4.20 -7.23
C LYS A 220 0.52 5.36 -7.15
N LEU A 221 1.47 5.43 -8.08
CA LEU A 221 2.35 6.58 -8.30
C LEU A 221 1.67 7.54 -9.27
#